data_AF-X1LGD1-F1
#
_entry.id   AF-X1LGD1-F1
#
_cell.length_a   1.000
_cell.length_b   1.000
_cell.length_c   1.000
_cell.angle_alpha   90.00
_cell.angle_beta   90.00
_cell.angle_gamma   90.00
#
_symmetry.space_group_name_H-M   'P 1'
#
loop_
_entity.id
_entity.type
_entity.pdbx_description
1 polymer ?
#
loop_
_entity_poly.entity_id
_entity_poly.type
_entity_poly.pdbx_seq_one_letter_code
_entity_poly.pdbx_strand_id
1 'polypeptide(L)' 'SREIILSGRLVEHEFIKRELQDRLNKYAPVARVKKLSTVAKEAACGAYIIGEGLVGGVHRKLVQNMGIGNIEASN' A
#
# COMPACT_ATOMS: atom_id res chain seq x y z
N SER A 1 9.40 -4.29 -9.95
CA SER A 1 8.34 -3.58 -10.70
C SER A 1 7.76 -2.50 -9.80
N ARG A 2 7.30 -1.38 -10.36
CA ARG A 2 6.59 -0.33 -9.62
C ARG A 2 5.10 -0.66 -9.63
N GLU A 3 4.40 -0.44 -8.53
CA GLU A 3 2.95 -0.65 -8.36
C GLU A 3 2.36 0.61 -7.72
N ILE A 4 1.12 0.95 -8.09
CA ILE A 4 0.37 2.07 -7.51
C ILE A 4 -0.75 1.51 -6.64
N ILE A 5 -0.76 1.89 -5.37
CA ILE A 5 -1.73 1.42 -4.38
C ILE A 5 -2.77 2.52 -4.13
N LEU A 6 -4.04 2.23 -4.39
CA LEU A 6 -5.17 3.10 -4.05
C LEU A 6 -5.71 2.75 -2.65
N SER A 7 -5.78 3.73 -1.77
CA SER A 7 -6.26 3.61 -0.39
C SER A 7 -7.24 4.72 -0.01
N GLY A 8 -8.05 4.47 1.03
CA GLY A 8 -8.94 5.46 1.62
C GLY A 8 -10.38 5.40 1.11
N ARG A 9 -11.29 6.02 1.87
CA ARG A 9 -12.75 5.94 1.69
C ARG A 9 -13.26 6.38 0.31
N LEU A 10 -12.61 7.37 -0.32
CA LEU A 10 -13.04 7.86 -1.65
C LEU A 10 -12.92 6.79 -2.74
N VAL A 11 -12.00 5.84 -2.59
CA VAL A 11 -11.80 4.74 -3.54
C VAL A 11 -12.94 3.69 -3.42
N GLU A 12 -13.82 3.80 -2.42
CA GLU A 12 -15.06 2.99 -2.36
C GLU A 12 -16.08 3.42 -3.43
N HIS A 13 -16.00 4.66 -3.92
CA HIS A 13 -16.83 5.10 -5.04
C HIS A 13 -16.24 4.58 -6.35
N GLU A 14 -16.96 3.67 -7.00
CA GLU A 14 -16.50 3.02 -8.24
C GLU A 14 -16.14 4.01 -9.35
N PHE A 15 -16.82 5.16 -9.45
CA PHE A 15 -16.48 6.19 -10.44
C PHE A 15 -15.09 6.79 -10.21
N ILE A 16 -14.72 7.06 -8.95
CA ILE A 16 -13.41 7.60 -8.58
C ILE A 16 -12.34 6.54 -8.85
N LYS A 17 -12.58 5.32 -8.37
CA LYS A 17 -11.67 4.18 -8.55
C LYS A 17 -11.38 3.90 -10.03
N ARG A 18 -12.40 3.90 -10.88
CA ARG A 18 -12.26 3.62 -12.31
C ARG A 18 -11.47 4.70 -13.02
N GLU A 19 -11.80 5.97 -12.76
CA GLU A 19 -11.06 7.10 -13.33
C GLU A 19 -9.58 7.10 -12.92
N LEU A 20 -9.30 6.81 -11.64
CA LEU A 20 -7.94 6.68 -11.15
C LEU A 20 -7.21 5.49 -11.77
N GLN A 21 -7.85 4.33 -11.91
CA GLN A 21 -7.27 3.17 -12.58
C GLN A 21 -6.92 3.46 -14.04
N ASP A 22 -7.85 4.05 -14.78
CA ASP A 22 -7.67 4.36 -16.21
C ASP A 22 -6.52 5.34 -16.43
N ARG A 23 -6.37 6.36 -15.57
CA ARG A 23 -5.29 7.35 -15.67
C ARG A 23 -3.93 6.84 -15.20
N LEU A 24 -3.90 5.99 -14.18
CA LEU A 24 -2.67 5.59 -13.50
C LEU A 24 -2.06 4.29 -14.05
N ASN A 25 -2.87 3.40 -14.66
CA ASN A 25 -2.38 2.12 -15.20
C ASN A 25 -1.26 2.27 -16.24
N LYS A 26 -1.18 3.40 -16.94
CA LYS A 26 -0.10 3.68 -17.90
C LYS A 26 1.29 3.81 -17.26
N TYR A 27 1.37 4.04 -15.95
CA TYR A 27 2.64 4.20 -15.22
C TYR A 27 3.06 2.92 -14.50
N ALA A 28 2.09 2.20 -13.92
CA ALA A 28 2.28 0.98 -13.16
C ALA A 28 0.93 0.29 -12.92
N PRO A 29 0.91 -1.03 -12.67
CA PRO A 29 -0.30 -1.72 -12.22
C PRO A 29 -0.93 -1.01 -11.02
N VAL A 30 -2.23 -0.79 -11.09
CA VAL A 30 -3.00 -0.14 -10.02
C VAL A 30 -3.77 -1.18 -9.23
N ALA A 31 -3.44 -1.33 -7.95
CA ALA A 31 -4.13 -2.21 -7.03
C ALA A 31 -4.84 -1.42 -5.93
N ARG A 32 -6.01 -1.91 -5.50
CA ARG A 32 -6.71 -1.37 -4.33
C ARG A 32 -6.24 -2.10 -3.09
N VAL A 33 -5.98 -1.35 -2.01
CA VAL A 33 -5.82 -1.97 -0.68
C VAL A 33 -7.12 -2.68 -0.32
N LYS A 34 -7.08 -4.02 -0.26
CA LYS A 34 -8.17 -4.77 0.35
C LYS A 34 -8.17 -4.44 1.84
N LYS A 35 -9.35 -4.17 2.41
CA LYS A 35 -9.51 -4.05 3.87
C LYS A 35 -8.89 -5.31 4.49
N LEU A 36 -7.77 -5.15 5.21
CA LEU A 36 -7.11 -6.26 5.91
C LEU A 36 -7.98 -6.77 7.06
N SER A 37 -8.99 -6.00 7.47
CA SER A 37 -9.93 -6.36 8.52
C SER A 37 -11.29 -5.68 8.29
N THR A 38 -12.36 -6.37 8.64
CA THR A 38 -13.72 -5.82 8.75
C THR A 38 -13.90 -4.96 10.00
N VAL A 39 -12.99 -5.05 10.97
CA VAL A 39 -13.08 -4.41 12.28
C VAL A 39 -12.06 -3.28 12.44
N ALA A 40 -10.86 -3.42 11.89
CA ALA A 40 -9.79 -2.43 12.04
C ALA A 40 -9.91 -1.27 11.03
N LYS A 41 -9.60 -0.05 11.49
CA LYS A 41 -9.50 1.14 10.63
C LYS A 41 -8.36 0.97 9.61
N GLU A 42 -8.52 1.47 8.38
CA GLU A 42 -7.51 1.37 7.32
C GLU A 42 -6.15 1.94 7.73
N ALA A 43 -6.12 3.01 8.54
CA ALA A 43 -4.87 3.56 9.09
C ALA A 43 -4.13 2.56 9.99
N ALA A 44 -4.84 1.75 10.78
CA ALA A 44 -4.25 0.70 11.59
C ALA A 44 -3.73 -0.47 10.73
N CYS A 45 -4.39 -0.74 9.60
CA CYS A 45 -3.94 -1.73 8.63
C CYS A 45 -2.58 -1.34 8.02
N GLY A 46 -2.35 -0.04 7.78
CA GLY A 46 -1.04 0.46 7.35
C GLY A 46 0.08 0.18 8.35
N ALA A 47 -0.16 0.44 9.63
CA ALA A 47 0.80 0.13 10.69
C ALA A 47 1.10 -1.38 10.80
N TYR A 48 0.07 -2.22 10.62
CA TYR A 48 0.25 -3.68 10.57
C TYR A 48 1.12 -4.10 9.39
N ILE A 49 0.85 -3.62 8.17
CA ILE A 49 1.66 -3.95 6.96
C ILE A 49 3.13 -3.58 7.18
N ILE A 50 3.39 -2.41 7.76
CA ILE A 50 4.75 -1.95 8.02
C ILE A 50 5.42 -2.83 9.08
N GLY A 51 4.79 -3.02 10.24
CA GLY A 51 5.36 -3.82 11.33
C GLY A 51 5.59 -5.28 10.93
N GLU A 52 4.62 -5.89 10.25
CA GLU A 52 4.70 -7.26 9.75
C GLU A 52 5.80 -7.41 8.68
N GLY A 53 5.91 -6.45 7.76
CA GLY A 53 6.97 -6.46 6.76
C GLY A 53 8.37 -6.22 7.35
N LEU A 54 8.50 -5.40 8.40
CA LEU A 54 9.77 -5.14 9.09
C LEU A 54 10.33 -6.39 9.80
N VAL A 55 9.47 -7.23 10.38
CA VAL A 55 9.89 -8.50 11.00
C VAL A 55 10.07 -9.64 9.98
N GLY A 56 9.97 -9.35 8.68
CA GLY A 56 10.23 -10.31 7.60
C GLY A 56 9.02 -11.11 7.14
N GLY A 57 7.81 -10.65 7.45
CA GLY A 57 6.57 -11.29 7.02
C GLY A 57 6.24 -11.12 5.52
N VAL A 58 4.99 -11.41 5.16
CA VAL A 58 4.46 -11.42 3.79
C VAL A 58 4.67 -10.07 3.09
N HIS A 59 4.60 -8.96 3.84
CA HIS A 59 4.77 -7.61 3.27
C HIS A 59 6.23 -7.12 3.27
N ARG A 60 7.22 -7.97 3.58
CA ARG A 60 8.66 -7.60 3.62
C ARG A 60 9.11 -6.89 2.36
N LYS A 61 8.76 -7.43 1.19
CA LYS A 61 9.19 -6.87 -0.10
C LYS A 61 8.59 -5.48 -0.36
N LEU A 62 7.37 -5.23 0.10
CA LEU A 62 6.75 -3.90 0.04
C LEU A 62 7.50 -2.92 0.92
N VAL A 63 7.73 -3.27 2.19
CA VAL A 63 8.47 -2.44 3.16
C VAL A 63 9.89 -2.12 2.68
N GLN A 64 10.61 -3.12 2.12
CA GLN A 64 11.93 -2.92 1.52
C GLN A 64 11.89 -1.99 0.31
N ASN A 65 10.93 -2.17 -0.61
CA ASN A 65 10.79 -1.29 -1.78
C ASN A 65 10.42 0.14 -1.40
N MET A 66 9.76 0.34 -0.26
CA MET A 66 9.47 1.66 0.30
C MET A 66 10.67 2.28 1.04
N GLY A 67 11.77 1.54 1.23
CA GLY A 67 12.94 2.00 1.99
C GLY A 67 12.69 2.11 3.50
N ILE A 68 11.62 1.51 4.02
CA ILE A 68 11.25 1.60 5.44
C ILE A 68 12.09 0.59 6.23
N GLY A 69 12.81 1.07 7.24
CA GLY A 69 13.70 0.23 8.07
C GLY A 69 15.14 0.11 7.54
N ASN A 70 15.41 0.56 6.32
CA ASN A 70 16.79 0.84 5.87
C ASN A 70 17.22 2.18 6.47
N ILE A 71 17.55 2.15 7.76
CA ILE A 71 18.43 3.17 8.31
C ILE A 71 19.82 2.72 7.87
N GLU A 72 20.22 3.07 6.64
CA GLU A 72 21.65 3.35 6.47
C GLU A 72 21.90 4.50 7.43
N ALA A 73 22.57 4.20 8.55
CA ALA A 73 23.12 5.23 9.38
C ALA A 73 23.95 6.11 8.44
N SER A 74 23.45 7.30 8.16
CA SER A 74 24.25 8.34 7.54
C SER A 74 25.46 8.55 8.46
N ASN A 75 26.59 7.98 8.05
CA ASN A 75 27.91 8.32 8.58
C ASN A 75 28.20 9.80 8.33
#